data_AF-A0AAV2ZSZ3-F1
#
_entry.id   AF-A0AAV2ZSZ3-F1
#
_cell.length_a   1.000
_cell.length_b   1.000
_cell.length_c   1.000
_cell.angle_alpha   90.00
_cell.angle_beta   90.00
_cell.angle_gamma   90.00
#
_symmetry.space_group_name_H-M   'P 1'
#
loop_
_entity.id
_entity.type
_entity.pdbx_description
1 polymer ?
#
loop_
_entity_poly.entity_id
_entity_poly.type
_entity_poly.pdbx_seq_one_letter_code
_entity_poly.pdbx_strand_id
1 'polypeptide(L)'
;MALSLLFFYPLPGLSQSVTVTQDKFIIGQSGKSAELKCEHERTNYYSMYWYQQKVQQGLKLMVHSTNAGDNGKMEDGFSSWTLSRTHIVNSTLILPSVSPEDSAAYFCAIS
;
A
#
# COMPACT_ATOMS: atom_id res chain seq x y z
N MET A 1 -37.11 32.12 -34.19
CA MET A 1 -35.82 31.54 -33.76
C MET A 1 -35.72 31.74 -32.25
N ALA A 2 -35.91 30.69 -31.46
CA ALA A 2 -35.76 30.76 -30.00
C ALA A 2 -34.34 30.29 -29.66
N LEU A 3 -33.54 31.15 -29.03
CA LEU A 3 -32.23 30.76 -28.50
C LEU A 3 -32.41 29.99 -27.19
N SER A 4 -32.15 28.69 -27.22
CA SER A 4 -32.05 27.87 -26.01
C SER A 4 -30.69 28.09 -25.34
N LEU A 5 -30.68 28.73 -24.17
CA LEU A 5 -29.48 28.87 -23.34
C LEU A 5 -29.28 27.57 -22.54
N LEU A 6 -28.33 26.74 -22.94
CA LEU A 6 -27.91 25.56 -22.18
C LEU A 6 -27.02 26.02 -21.01
N PHE A 7 -27.59 26.09 -19.81
CA PHE A 7 -26.80 26.26 -18.59
C PHE A 7 -26.15 24.93 -18.23
N PHE A 8 -24.86 24.78 -18.59
CA PHE A 8 -24.02 23.70 -18.07
C PHE A 8 -23.71 23.99 -16.59
N TYR A 9 -24.58 23.56 -15.68
CA TYR A 9 -24.25 23.54 -14.26
C TYR A 9 -23.19 22.46 -14.04
N PRO A 10 -21.98 22.79 -13.57
CA PRO A 10 -21.02 21.78 -13.18
C PRO A 10 -21.62 21.01 -12.00
N LEU A 11 -21.95 19.74 -12.22
CA LEU A 11 -22.26 18.83 -11.13
C LEU A 11 -21.03 18.80 -10.22
N PRO A 12 -21.13 19.20 -8.93
CA PRO A 12 -20.02 19.05 -8.02
C PRO A 12 -19.72 17.54 -7.92
N GLY A 13 -18.61 17.12 -8.54
CA GLY A 13 -18.17 15.74 -8.47
C GLY A 13 -17.80 15.41 -7.02
N LEU A 14 -18.51 14.47 -6.41
CA LEU A 14 -18.07 13.88 -5.15
C LEU A 14 -16.83 13.02 -5.44
N SER A 15 -15.65 13.57 -5.18
CA SER A 15 -14.43 12.77 -5.11
C SER A 15 -14.40 12.05 -3.76
N GLN A 16 -14.58 10.73 -3.76
CA GLN A 16 -14.41 9.92 -2.57
C GLN A 16 -12.91 9.64 -2.40
N SER A 17 -12.19 10.53 -1.70
CA SER A 17 -10.79 10.27 -1.34
C SER A 17 -10.72 9.23 -0.23
N VAL A 18 -9.86 8.23 -0.39
CA VAL A 18 -9.50 7.30 0.68
C VAL A 18 -8.12 7.64 1.19
N THR A 19 -8.00 7.80 2.51
CA THR A 19 -6.70 8.02 3.16
C THR A 19 -6.04 6.68 3.42
N VAL A 20 -4.80 6.55 2.96
CA VAL A 20 -3.88 5.46 3.31
C VAL A 20 -2.72 6.08 4.08
N THR A 21 -2.46 5.58 5.28
CA THR A 21 -1.42 6.06 6.18
C THR A 21 -0.32 5.00 6.27
N GLN A 22 0.91 5.39 5.98
CA GLN A 22 2.09 4.54 6.14
C GLN A 22 3.27 5.35 6.67
N ASP A 23 4.29 4.69 7.20
CA ASP A 23 5.52 5.33 7.63
C ASP A 23 6.19 6.07 6.46
N LYS A 24 6.48 7.36 6.65
CA LYS A 24 7.11 8.19 5.59
C LYS A 24 8.53 7.75 5.30
N PHE A 25 9.24 7.30 6.32
CA PHE A 25 10.64 6.89 6.24
C PHE A 25 10.99 6.06 7.48
N ILE A 26 11.78 5.01 7.27
CA ILE A 26 12.32 4.16 8.33
C ILE A 26 13.82 4.01 8.11
N ILE A 27 14.62 4.18 9.17
CA ILE A 27 16.03 3.80 9.19
C ILE A 27 16.13 2.43 9.82
N GLY A 28 16.41 1.42 9.02
CA GLY A 28 16.74 0.09 9.52
C GLY A 28 18.19 0.02 10.01
N GLN A 29 18.43 -0.72 11.08
CA GLN A 29 19.78 -1.08 11.51
C GLN A 29 20.12 -2.45 10.91
N SER A 30 21.29 -2.55 10.25
CA SER A 30 21.74 -3.81 9.66
C SER A 30 21.70 -4.97 10.66
N GLY A 31 21.14 -6.10 10.24
CA GLY A 31 20.98 -7.30 11.08
C GLY A 31 19.86 -7.21 12.14
N LYS A 32 19.09 -6.12 12.17
CA LYS A 32 17.89 -5.98 13.03
C LYS A 32 16.62 -6.09 12.20
N SER A 33 15.53 -6.42 12.87
CA SER A 33 14.21 -6.45 12.25
C SER A 33 13.70 -5.04 11.99
N ALA A 34 12.98 -4.85 10.89
CA ALA A 34 12.22 -3.65 10.57
C ALA A 34 10.78 -4.01 10.22
N GLU A 35 9.87 -3.09 10.52
CA GLU A 35 8.44 -3.22 10.24
C GLU A 35 7.98 -1.98 9.48
N LEU A 36 7.28 -2.18 8.37
CA LEU A 36 6.59 -1.13 7.62
C LEU A 36 5.10 -1.27 7.87
N LYS A 37 4.47 -0.24 8.43
CA LYS A 37 3.04 -0.28 8.77
C LYS A 37 2.24 0.50 7.75
N CYS A 38 1.06 -0.02 7.43
CA CYS A 38 0.08 0.62 6.58
C CYS A 38 -1.33 0.46 7.16
N GLU A 39 -2.10 1.53 7.15
CA GLU A 39 -3.48 1.57 7.62
C GLU A 39 -4.37 2.38 6.67
N HIS A 40 -5.67 2.07 6.62
CA HIS A 40 -6.66 2.82 5.85
C HIS A 40 -8.03 2.87 6.53
N GLU A 41 -8.90 3.75 6.06
CA GLU A 41 -10.21 4.01 6.72
C GLU A 41 -11.38 3.21 6.11
N ARG A 42 -11.16 2.48 5.02
CA ARG A 42 -12.22 1.78 4.26
C ARG A 42 -12.32 0.31 4.63
N THR A 43 -13.36 -0.06 5.37
CA THR A 43 -13.60 -1.46 5.78
C THR A 43 -14.13 -2.35 4.66
N ASN A 44 -14.60 -1.76 3.55
CA ASN A 44 -15.09 -2.46 2.37
C ASN A 44 -14.01 -2.63 1.28
N TYR A 45 -12.77 -2.19 1.53
CA TYR A 45 -11.62 -2.43 0.66
C TYR A 45 -10.85 -3.59 1.27
N TYR A 46 -11.00 -4.77 0.69
CA TYR A 46 -10.55 -6.00 1.30
C TYR A 46 -9.09 -6.30 0.96
N SER A 47 -8.69 -5.91 -0.26
CA SER A 47 -7.36 -6.21 -0.76
C SER A 47 -6.35 -5.18 -0.29
N MET A 48 -5.19 -5.65 0.15
CA MET A 48 -4.01 -4.82 0.39
C MET A 48 -2.82 -5.35 -0.36
N TYR A 49 -1.98 -4.42 -0.81
CA TYR A 49 -0.82 -4.69 -1.63
C TYR A 49 0.38 -3.97 -1.04
N TRP A 50 1.53 -4.66 -1.06
CA TRP A 50 2.82 -4.02 -0.84
C TRP A 50 3.66 -4.09 -2.10
N TYR A 51 4.26 -2.94 -2.45
CA TYR A 51 5.16 -2.80 -3.57
C TYR A 51 6.51 -2.30 -3.11
N GLN A 52 7.58 -2.77 -3.75
CA GLN A 52 8.91 -2.19 -3.65
C GLN A 52 9.23 -1.44 -4.95
N GLN A 53 9.86 -0.28 -4.82
CA GLN A 53 10.47 0.45 -5.91
C GLN A 53 11.94 0.76 -5.59
N LYS A 54 12.85 0.10 -6.32
CA LYS A 54 14.27 0.48 -6.32
C LYS A 54 14.50 1.66 -7.26
N VAL A 55 15.58 2.40 -7.04
CA VAL A 55 15.98 3.53 -7.88
C VAL A 55 16.03 3.12 -9.35
N GLN A 56 15.38 3.90 -10.22
CA GLN A 56 15.27 3.65 -11.67
C GLN A 56 14.57 2.33 -12.06
N GLN A 57 13.90 1.65 -11.14
CA GLN A 57 13.09 0.47 -11.43
C GLN A 57 11.59 0.80 -11.35
N GLY A 58 10.79 -0.01 -12.03
CA GLY A 58 9.34 0.01 -11.87
C GLY A 58 8.91 -0.55 -10.52
N LEU A 59 7.62 -0.37 -10.20
CA LEU A 59 6.99 -1.00 -9.04
C LEU A 59 7.01 -2.52 -9.21
N LYS A 60 7.44 -3.22 -8.17
CA LYS A 60 7.37 -4.68 -8.08
C LYS A 60 6.45 -5.05 -6.94
N LEU A 61 5.44 -5.88 -7.23
CA LEU A 61 4.57 -6.44 -6.21
C LEU A 61 5.40 -7.35 -5.30
N MET A 62 5.26 -7.17 -3.99
CA MET A 62 5.90 -8.02 -2.98
C MET A 62 4.91 -9.05 -2.46
N VAL A 63 3.69 -8.62 -2.15
CA VAL A 63 2.64 -9.47 -1.59
C VAL A 63 1.27 -8.81 -1.77
N HIS A 64 0.26 -9.65 -1.96
CA HIS A 64 -1.16 -9.31 -1.94
C HIS A 64 -1.87 -10.13 -0.85
N SER A 65 -2.76 -9.48 -0.12
CA SER A 65 -3.69 -10.12 0.81
C SER A 65 -5.12 -9.67 0.55
N THR A 66 -6.08 -10.51 0.88
CA THR A 66 -7.50 -10.34 0.51
C THR A 66 -8.44 -10.19 1.69
N ASN A 67 -8.00 -10.44 2.93
CA ASN A 67 -8.85 -10.27 4.11
C ASN A 67 -8.04 -10.15 5.41
N ALA A 68 -8.71 -9.86 6.52
CA ALA A 68 -8.14 -10.03 7.86
C ALA A 68 -7.74 -11.50 8.08
N GLY A 69 -6.55 -11.72 8.63
CA GLY A 69 -5.95 -13.04 8.83
C GLY A 69 -5.23 -13.60 7.59
N ASP A 70 -5.38 -12.99 6.42
CA ASP A 70 -4.66 -13.39 5.22
C ASP A 70 -3.28 -12.73 5.17
N ASN A 71 -2.25 -13.49 5.53
CA ASN A 71 -0.87 -13.03 5.45
C ASN A 71 -0.29 -13.09 4.03
N GLY A 72 -1.08 -13.46 3.02
CA GLY A 72 -0.65 -13.50 1.63
C GLY A 72 0.49 -14.47 1.37
N LYS A 73 0.88 -14.54 0.09
CA LYS A 73 2.09 -15.24 -0.34
C LYS A 73 3.07 -14.19 -0.88
N MET A 74 4.31 -14.22 -0.39
CA MET A 74 5.36 -13.39 -0.95
C MET A 74 5.69 -13.82 -2.38
N GLU A 75 5.81 -12.82 -3.24
CA GLU A 75 6.29 -12.98 -4.61
C GLU A 75 7.77 -13.39 -4.64
N ASP A 76 8.19 -13.95 -5.77
CA ASP A 76 9.57 -14.40 -5.97
C ASP A 76 10.56 -13.24 -5.77
N GLY A 77 11.63 -13.51 -5.01
CA GLY A 77 12.63 -12.51 -4.63
C GLY A 77 12.31 -11.73 -3.35
N PHE A 78 11.14 -11.94 -2.73
CA PHE A 78 10.76 -11.32 -1.45
C PHE A 78 10.55 -12.32 -0.32
N SER A 79 11.07 -13.54 -0.44
CA SER A 79 10.90 -14.62 0.55
C SER A 79 11.51 -14.34 1.93
N SER A 80 12.41 -13.35 2.04
CA SER A 80 12.96 -12.89 3.31
C SER A 80 11.96 -12.03 4.11
N TRP A 81 10.90 -11.56 3.47
CA TRP A 81 9.87 -10.73 4.08
C TRP A 81 8.69 -11.58 4.54
N THR A 82 7.92 -11.05 5.48
CA THR A 82 6.63 -11.63 5.90
C THR A 82 5.58 -10.53 6.02
N LEU A 83 4.30 -10.90 5.90
CA LEU A 83 3.18 -9.99 6.10
C LEU A 83 2.41 -10.40 7.36
N SER A 84 1.95 -9.41 8.12
CA SER A 84 0.97 -9.58 9.18
C SER A 84 -0.25 -8.73 8.87
N ARG A 85 -1.42 -9.38 8.73
CA ARG A 85 -2.68 -8.74 8.35
C ARG A 85 -3.74 -9.04 9.42
N THR A 86 -3.67 -8.36 10.55
CA THR A 86 -4.54 -8.67 11.71
C THR A 86 -5.97 -8.16 11.54
N HIS A 87 -6.16 -7.01 10.91
CA HIS A 87 -7.48 -6.43 10.62
C HIS A 87 -7.61 -6.07 9.15
N ILE A 88 -8.85 -5.87 8.69
CA ILE A 88 -9.15 -5.50 7.30
C ILE A 88 -8.63 -4.11 6.92
N VAL A 89 -8.28 -3.29 7.91
CA VAL A 89 -7.84 -1.90 7.71
C VAL A 89 -6.35 -1.68 7.91
N ASN A 90 -5.58 -2.70 8.32
CA ASN A 90 -4.15 -2.55 8.58
C ASN A 90 -3.29 -3.71 8.06
N SER A 91 -2.05 -3.42 7.71
CA SER A 91 -1.08 -4.41 7.27
C SER A 91 0.31 -4.01 7.72
N THR A 92 1.07 -4.97 8.23
CA THR A 92 2.47 -4.78 8.62
C THR A 92 3.34 -5.69 7.79
N LEU A 93 4.26 -5.10 7.03
CA LEU A 93 5.28 -5.81 6.27
C LEU A 93 6.56 -5.88 7.10
N ILE A 94 7.09 -7.08 7.33
CA ILE A 94 8.14 -7.34 8.31
C ILE A 94 9.37 -7.92 7.61
N LEU A 95 10.52 -7.31 7.82
CA LEU A 95 11.83 -7.82 7.40
C LEU A 95 12.64 -8.19 8.66
N PRO A 96 12.92 -9.48 8.92
CA PRO A 96 13.58 -9.92 10.15
C PRO A 96 15.03 -9.43 10.32
N SER A 97 15.73 -9.17 9.22
CA SER A 97 17.13 -8.76 9.22
C SER A 97 17.40 -7.82 8.05
N VAL A 98 17.51 -6.53 8.33
CA VAL A 98 17.80 -5.49 7.34
C VAL A 98 19.21 -5.62 6.78
N SER A 99 19.35 -5.38 5.48
CA SER A 99 20.61 -5.20 4.76
C SER A 99 20.59 -3.90 3.93
N PRO A 100 21.75 -3.39 3.48
CA PRO A 100 21.81 -2.23 2.60
C PRO A 100 21.03 -2.42 1.28
N GLU A 101 20.90 -3.66 0.80
CA GLU A 101 20.21 -3.99 -0.46
C GLU A 101 18.69 -3.82 -0.38
N ASP A 102 18.15 -3.75 0.84
CA ASP A 102 16.73 -3.52 1.12
C ASP A 102 16.36 -2.02 1.05
N SER A 103 17.34 -1.14 0.80
CA SER A 103 17.09 0.30 0.62
C SER A 103 16.26 0.55 -0.65
N ALA A 104 15.01 0.94 -0.46
CA ALA A 104 14.05 1.20 -1.54
C ALA A 104 12.89 2.07 -1.02
N ALA A 105 12.04 2.55 -1.93
CA ALA A 105 10.72 3.06 -1.56
C ALA A 105 9.74 1.88 -1.47
N TYR A 106 8.91 1.89 -0.44
CA TYR A 106 7.89 0.87 -0.21
C TYR A 106 6.51 1.54 -0.21
N PHE A 107 5.59 0.96 -0.95
CA PHE A 107 4.26 1.53 -1.16
C PHE A 107 3.18 0.52 -0.79
N CYS A 108 2.23 0.99 0.00
CA CYS A 108 1.01 0.29 0.30
C CYS A 108 -0.14 0.79 -0.59
N ALA A 109 -0.98 -0.13 -1.06
CA ALA A 109 -2.20 0.20 -1.80
C ALA A 109 -3.37 -0.69 -1.34
N ILE A 110 -4.60 -0.22 -1.58
CA ILE A 110 -5.85 -0.87 -1.14
C ILE A 110 -6.89 -0.89 -2.26
N SER A 111 -7.79 -1.88 -2.27
CA SER A 111 -8.96 -1.92 -3.17
C SER A 111 -10.13 -2.74 -2.61
#